data_AF-I1CFE2-F1
#
_entry.id   AF-I1CFE2-F1
#
_cell.length_a   1.000
_cell.length_b   1.000
_cell.length_c   1.000
_cell.angle_alpha   90.00
_cell.angle_beta   90.00
_cell.angle_gamma   90.00
#
_symmetry.space_group_name_H-M   'P 1'
#
loop_
_entity.id
_entity.type
_entity.pdbx_description
1 polymer ?
#
loop_
_entity_poly.entity_id
_entity_poly.type
_entity_poly.pdbx_seq_one_letter_code
_entity_poly.pdbx_strand_id
1 'polypeptide(L)'
;MLSPKYLIPVPTPKEAENAPEIPANQDVLALYPGTTCFYKAIVISPPNKSKDIKNYRVQFEDDNNQVKQVAPEHVLEMPQLS
;
A
#
# COMPACT_ATOMS: atom_id res chain seq x y z
N MET A 1 9.36 -23.85 7.63
CA MET A 1 8.73 -23.41 6.36
C MET A 1 7.54 -22.54 6.72
N LEU A 2 7.43 -21.33 6.17
CA LEU A 2 6.22 -20.52 6.37
C LEU A 2 5.05 -21.15 5.60
N SER A 3 3.87 -21.16 6.21
CA SER A 3 2.64 -21.53 5.51
C SER A 3 2.29 -20.45 4.48
N PRO A 4 1.76 -20.80 3.29
CA PRO A 4 1.35 -19.83 2.27
C PRO A 4 0.37 -18.75 2.78
N LYS A 5 -0.40 -19.04 3.85
CA LYS A 5 -1.30 -18.07 4.49
C LYS A 5 -0.59 -16.83 5.06
N TYR A 6 0.73 -16.90 5.23
CA TYR A 6 1.58 -15.83 5.75
C TYR A 6 2.44 -15.18 4.65
N LEU A 7 2.15 -15.47 3.37
CA LEU A 7 2.85 -14.91 2.23
C LEU A 7 1.86 -14.12 1.38
N ILE A 8 2.16 -12.84 1.15
CA ILE A 8 1.43 -11.99 0.22
C ILE A 8 2.39 -11.68 -0.93
N PRO A 9 2.04 -12.01 -2.18
CA PRO A 9 2.88 -11.65 -3.32
C PRO A 9 2.86 -10.13 -3.50
N VAL A 10 4.05 -9.55 -3.62
CA VAL A 10 4.21 -8.14 -3.99
C VAL A 10 4.03 -8.04 -5.51
N PRO A 11 3.09 -7.21 -6.01
CA PRO A 11 2.89 -7.06 -7.44
C PRO A 11 4.10 -6.37 -8.07
N THR A 12 4.38 -6.70 -9.32
CA THR A 12 5.32 -5.93 -10.14
C THR A 12 4.77 -4.54 -10.43
N PRO A 13 5.61 -3.54 -10.78
CA PRO A 13 5.13 -2.19 -11.13
C PRO A 13 4.05 -2.20 -12.22
N LYS A 14 4.20 -3.06 -13.24
CA LYS A 14 3.21 -3.21 -14.32
C LYS A 14 1.89 -3.82 -13.83
N GLU A 15 1.93 -4.78 -12.92
CA GLU A 15 0.71 -5.34 -12.33
C GLU A 15 0.00 -4.30 -11.47
N ALA A 16 0.74 -3.53 -10.67
CA ALA A 16 0.19 -2.48 -9.82
C ALA A 16 -0.43 -1.32 -10.61
N GLU A 17 0.15 -0.93 -11.75
CA GLU A 17 -0.44 0.09 -12.65
C GLU A 17 -1.81 -0.33 -13.22
N ASN A 18 -1.94 -1.63 -13.54
CA ASN A 18 -3.16 -2.20 -14.12
C ASN A 18 -4.18 -2.64 -13.08
N ALA A 19 -3.78 -2.73 -11.81
CA ALA A 19 -4.67 -3.10 -10.72
C ALA A 19 -5.75 -2.03 -10.45
N PRO A 20 -6.90 -2.44 -9.90
CA PRO A 20 -7.87 -1.51 -9.32
C PRO A 20 -7.22 -0.66 -8.21
N GLU A 21 -7.59 0.61 -8.14
CA GLU A 21 -7.11 1.49 -7.08
C GLU A 21 -7.80 1.17 -5.75
N ILE A 22 -7.03 1.17 -4.67
CA ILE A 22 -7.55 1.03 -3.31
C ILE A 22 -8.13 2.39 -2.88
N PRO A 23 -9.42 2.46 -2.48
CA PRO A 23 -10.07 3.73 -2.17
C PRO A 23 -9.50 4.38 -0.89
N ALA A 24 -9.74 5.68 -0.74
CA ALA A 24 -9.43 6.39 0.49
C ALA A 24 -10.19 5.82 1.70
N ASN A 25 -9.61 5.97 2.89
CA ASN A 25 -10.04 5.44 4.18
C ASN A 25 -10.02 3.91 4.31
N GLN A 26 -9.34 3.21 3.39
CA GLN A 26 -9.12 1.77 3.49
C GLN A 26 -7.81 1.47 4.24
N ASP A 27 -7.85 0.48 5.13
CA ASP A 27 -6.66 -0.10 5.75
C ASP A 27 -5.86 -0.93 4.72
N VAL A 28 -4.54 -0.74 4.71
CA VAL A 28 -3.59 -1.40 3.81
C VAL A 28 -2.31 -1.79 4.54
N LEU A 29 -1.54 -2.69 3.94
CA LEU A 29 -0.14 -2.90 4.27
C LEU A 29 0.71 -2.07 3.29
N ALA A 30 1.45 -1.09 3.80
CA ALA A 30 2.31 -0.24 2.98
C ALA A 30 3.78 -0.38 3.39
N LEU A 31 4.69 -0.39 2.42
CA LEU A 31 6.13 -0.37 2.69
C LEU A 31 6.53 0.99 3.26
N TYR A 32 7.16 1.02 4.44
CA TYR A 32 7.61 2.29 5.00
C TYR A 32 8.83 2.83 4.24
N PRO A 33 8.84 4.11 3.82
CA PRO A 33 9.94 4.68 3.04
C PRO A 33 11.31 4.50 3.70
N GLY A 34 12.30 4.04 2.92
CA GLY A 34 13.65 3.79 3.41
C GLY A 34 13.82 2.48 4.19
N THR A 35 12.82 1.61 4.21
CA THR A 35 12.86 0.31 4.88
C THR A 35 12.49 -0.82 3.92
N THR A 36 12.59 -2.06 4.41
CA THR A 36 12.14 -3.27 3.72
C THR A 36 10.93 -3.91 4.41
N CYS A 37 10.17 -3.15 5.21
CA CYS A 37 9.11 -3.67 6.07
C CYS A 37 7.76 -3.02 5.72
N PHE A 38 6.72 -3.85 5.67
CA PHE A 38 5.34 -3.41 5.51
C PHE A 38 4.72 -3.17 6.89
N TYR A 39 3.97 -2.08 7.00
CA TYR A 39 3.26 -1.67 8.21
C TYR A 39 1.82 -1.35 7.85
N LYS A 40 0.94 -1.40 8.85
CA LYS A 40 -0.45 -0.98 8.68
C LYS A 40 -0.49 0.53 8.42
N ALA A 41 -1.27 0.92 7.41
CA ALA A 41 -1.51 2.30 7.04
C ALA A 41 -2.95 2.47 6.54
N ILE A 42 -3.43 3.72 6.54
CA ILE A 42 -4.70 4.10 5.94
C ILE A 42 -4.44 4.87 4.65
N VAL A 43 -5.16 4.53 3.59
CA VAL A 43 -5.12 5.30 2.33
C VAL A 43 -5.77 6.67 2.54
N ILE A 44 -5.02 7.74 2.36
CA ILE A 44 -5.52 9.12 2.37
C ILE A 44 -6.02 9.51 0.98
N SER A 45 -5.31 9.09 -0.07
CA SER A 45 -5.73 9.29 -1.47
C SER A 45 -5.12 8.20 -2.36
N PRO A 46 -5.90 7.64 -3.30
CA PRO A 46 -5.34 6.80 -4.36
C PRO A 46 -4.44 7.60 -5.30
N PRO A 47 -3.55 6.93 -6.07
CA PRO A 47 -2.81 7.55 -7.15
C PRO A 47 -3.82 8.07 -8.19
N ASN A 48 -3.62 9.29 -8.66
CA ASN A 48 -4.52 9.86 -9.65
C ASN A 48 -3.94 9.59 -11.04
N LYS A 49 -4.45 8.57 -11.74
CA LYS A 49 -3.99 8.19 -13.09
C LYS A 49 -4.08 9.33 -14.13
N SER A 50 -4.89 10.36 -13.87
CA SER A 50 -5.07 11.52 -14.76
C SER A 50 -4.19 12.73 -14.39
N LYS A 51 -3.45 12.68 -13.28
CA LYS A 51 -2.55 13.76 -12.82
C LYS A 51 -1.12 13.22 -12.67
N ASP A 52 -0.16 14.11 -12.42
CA ASP A 52 1.24 13.74 -12.14
C ASP A 52 1.43 12.93 -10.83
N ILE A 53 0.37 12.68 -10.06
CA ILE A 53 0.44 11.94 -8.80
C ILE A 53 0.31 10.44 -9.07
N LYS A 54 1.46 9.78 -9.21
CA LYS A 54 1.55 8.33 -9.47
C LYS A 54 1.57 7.46 -8.21
N ASN A 55 1.69 8.07 -7.04
CA ASN A 55 1.85 7.37 -5.76
C ASN A 55 0.59 7.47 -4.90
N TYR A 56 0.35 6.44 -4.10
CA TYR A 56 -0.61 6.52 -3.00
C TYR A 56 -0.13 7.53 -1.96
N ARG A 57 -1.08 8.23 -1.35
CA ARG A 57 -0.85 8.97 -0.11
C ARG A 57 -1.41 8.15 1.02
N VAL A 58 -0.56 7.75 1.96
CA VAL A 58 -0.94 6.91 3.10
C VAL A 58 -0.52 7.55 4.41
N GLN A 59 -1.19 7.17 5.48
CA GLN A 59 -0.83 7.53 6.85
C GLN A 59 -0.59 6.25 7.64
N PHE A 60 0.62 6.10 8.16
CA PHE A 60 0.99 4.97 9.02
C PHE A 60 0.45 5.17 10.44
N GLU A 61 0.11 4.08 11.12
CA GLU A 61 -0.47 4.14 12.49
C GLU A 61 0.48 4.81 13.50
N ASP A 62 1.80 4.60 13.39
CA ASP A 62 2.80 5.03 14.38
C ASP A 62 3.56 6.33 14.03
N ASP A 63 3.20 7.05 12.96
CA ASP A 63 4.00 8.18 12.43
C ASP A 63 3.36 9.56 12.64
N ASN A 64 2.71 9.78 13.79
CA ASN A 64 2.15 11.08 14.20
C ASN A 64 1.29 11.75 13.11
N ASN A 65 0.47 10.97 12.40
CA ASN A 65 -0.40 11.42 11.32
C ASN A 65 0.32 12.05 10.11
N GLN A 66 1.61 11.76 9.91
CA GLN A 66 2.32 12.18 8.70
C GLN A 66 1.81 11.43 7.47
N VAL A 67 1.53 12.18 6.40
CA VAL A 67 1.19 11.60 5.09
C VAL A 67 2.47 11.30 4.33
N LYS A 68 2.64 10.04 3.93
CA LYS A 68 3.75 9.58 3.10
C LYS A 68 3.26 9.21 1.70
N GLN A 69 4.17 9.30 0.73
CA GLN A 69 3.93 8.81 -0.62
C GLN A 69 4.54 7.43 -0.78
N VAL A 70 3.75 6.47 -1.28
CA VAL A 70 4.17 5.09 -1.49
C VAL A 70 3.77 4.65 -2.90
N ALA A 71 4.69 3.99 -3.59
CA ALA A 71 4.46 3.51 -4.94
C ALA A 71 3.35 2.43 -4.96
N PRO A 72 2.56 2.31 -6.03
CA PRO A 72 1.46 1.34 -6.11
C PRO A 72 1.88 -0.10 -5.81
N GLU A 73 3.05 -0.53 -6.26
CA GLU A 73 3.60 -1.87 -6.02
C GLU A 73 3.94 -2.15 -4.55
N HIS A 74 4.01 -1.11 -3.73
CA HIS A 74 4.36 -1.18 -2.32
C HIS A 74 3.16 -0.94 -1.40
N VAL A 75 1.93 -0.93 -1.93
CA VAL A 75 0.68 -0.86 -1.19
C VAL A 75 -0.11 -2.12 -1.47
N LEU A 76 -0.34 -2.93 -0.44
CA LEU A 76 -1.03 -4.21 -0.51
C LEU A 76 -2.36 -4.12 0.24
N GLU A 77 -3.37 -4.85 -0.24
CA GLU A 77 -4.62 -5.02 0.50
C GLU A 77 -4.37 -5.75 1.83
N MET A 78 -5.15 -5.40 2.85
CA MET A 78 -5.14 -6.14 4.10
C MET A 78 -5.64 -7.57 3.88
N PRO A 79 -4.92 -8.60 4.36
CA PRO A 79 -5.36 -9.97 4.25
C PRO A 79 -6.66 -10.17 5.05
N GLN A 80 -7.65 -10.82 4.45
CA GLN A 80 -8.84 -11.25 5.16
C GLN A 80 -8.48 -12.47 6.01
N LEU A 81 -8.46 -12.30 7.33
CA LEU A 81 -8.28 -13.41 8.27
C LEU A 81 -9.61 -14.18 8.33
N SER A 82 -9.73 -15.25 7.54
CA SER A 82 -10.81 -16.23 7.62
C SER A 82 -10.44 -17.44 8.47
#